data_AF-A0A9E2U0W1-F1
#
_entry.id   AF-A0A9E2U0W1-F1
#
_cell.length_a   1.000
_cell.length_b   1.000
_cell.length_c   1.000
_cell.angle_alpha   90.00
_cell.angle_beta   90.00
_cell.angle_gamma   90.00
#
_symmetry.space_group_name_H-M   'P 1'
#
loop_
_entity.id
_entity.type
_entity.pdbx_description
1 polymer ?
#
loop_
_entity_poly.entity_id
_entity_poly.type
_entity_poly.pdbx_seq_one_letter_code
_entity_poly.pdbx_strand_id
1 'polypeptide(L)'
;MDALLAFAAALIALRLAGKLFRRRAQPHMLLWAWSLAAYAVAAGAIAWGEAAQWDGRAFRVYYAAGALLTAPLLGAGSLALAGMRRAGATALAYTGLAIGISLAMPVHGAFAAHGIPPAQDHLAFAPARLVAIVANVVGTAAVVVVALRTLRARPLGNTLVVLGVAAAAAGSGLAGLGAGGAAIGIAAGSVLLYAGFVAPATFSGGFIHTLLTRSPLR
;
A
#
# COMPACT_ATOMS: atom_id res chain seq x y z
N MET A 1 9.03 22.87 3.26
CA MET A 1 8.89 22.31 1.90
C MET A 1 8.27 20.91 1.96
N ASP A 2 8.85 20.01 2.75
CA ASP A 2 8.44 18.61 2.88
C ASP A 2 6.97 18.41 3.31
N ALA A 3 6.47 19.21 4.26
CA ALA A 3 5.06 19.18 4.65
C ALA A 3 4.11 19.42 3.46
N LEU A 4 4.43 20.38 2.59
CA LEU A 4 3.61 20.70 1.41
C LEU A 4 3.68 19.58 0.36
N LEU A 5 4.86 18.98 0.16
CA LEU A 5 5.02 17.84 -0.74
C LEU A 5 4.22 16.64 -0.24
N ALA A 6 4.31 16.33 1.05
CA ALA A 6 3.55 15.26 1.68
C ALA A 6 2.04 15.52 1.60
N PHE A 7 1.60 16.76 1.83
CA PHE A 7 0.20 17.14 1.69
C PHE A 7 -0.31 16.98 0.26
N ALA A 8 0.47 17.43 -0.74
CA ALA A 8 0.15 17.23 -2.15
C ALA A 8 0.04 15.74 -2.51
N ALA A 9 1.00 14.93 -2.05
CA ALA A 9 0.97 13.48 -2.22
C ALA A 9 -0.29 12.85 -1.59
N ALA A 10 -0.68 13.31 -0.40
CA ALA A 10 -1.90 12.87 0.28
C ALA A 10 -3.16 13.18 -0.55
N LEU A 11 -3.28 14.40 -1.08
CA LEU A 11 -4.42 14.80 -1.92
C LEU A 11 -4.48 14.01 -3.23
N ILE A 12 -3.33 13.76 -3.87
CA ILE A 12 -3.24 12.92 -5.07
C ILE A 12 -3.74 11.51 -4.74
N ALA A 13 -3.15 10.86 -3.73
CA ALA A 13 -3.52 9.51 -3.34
C ALA A 13 -5.01 9.41 -2.96
N LEU A 14 -5.53 10.39 -2.20
CA LEU A 14 -6.94 10.46 -1.79
C LEU A 14 -7.87 10.59 -3.00
N ARG A 15 -7.55 11.47 -3.94
CA ARG A 15 -8.33 11.66 -5.17
C ARG A 15 -8.37 10.37 -5.97
N LEU A 16 -7.25 9.67 -6.12
CA LEU A 16 -7.15 8.42 -6.85
C LEU A 16 -7.90 7.27 -6.14
N ALA A 17 -7.80 7.18 -4.81
CA ALA A 17 -8.59 6.26 -4.00
C ALA A 17 -10.10 6.48 -4.22
N GLY A 18 -10.55 7.74 -4.17
CA GLY A 18 -11.94 8.10 -4.45
C GLY A 18 -12.42 7.70 -5.85
N LYS A 19 -11.54 7.77 -6.86
CA LYS A 19 -11.84 7.26 -8.21
C LYS A 19 -12.02 5.73 -8.22
N LEU A 20 -11.24 4.98 -7.45
CA LEU A 20 -11.35 3.52 -7.35
C LEU A 20 -12.56 3.07 -6.53
N PHE A 21 -12.94 3.81 -5.47
CA PHE A 21 -14.15 3.52 -4.70
C PHE A 21 -15.42 3.58 -5.57
N ARG A 22 -15.45 4.39 -6.63
CA ARG A 22 -16.55 4.38 -7.61
C ARG A 22 -16.62 3.09 -8.43
N ARG A 23 -15.56 2.27 -8.43
CA ARG A 23 -15.47 0.95 -9.08
C ARG A 23 -15.59 -0.21 -8.08
N ARG A 24 -16.09 0.06 -6.86
CA ARG A 24 -16.20 -0.91 -5.75
C ARG A 24 -17.04 -2.17 -6.01
N ALA A 25 -17.82 -2.19 -7.08
CA ALA A 25 -18.57 -3.38 -7.48
C ALA A 25 -17.65 -4.59 -7.75
N GLN A 26 -16.39 -4.33 -8.10
CA GLN A 26 -15.35 -5.35 -8.19
C GLN A 26 -14.57 -5.43 -6.88
N PRO A 27 -14.56 -6.56 -6.14
CA PRO A 27 -13.94 -6.65 -4.81
C PRO A 27 -12.46 -6.25 -4.76
N HIS A 28 -11.69 -6.57 -5.80
CA HIS A 28 -10.28 -6.20 -5.90
C HIS A 28 -10.07 -4.68 -6.02
N MET A 29 -10.98 -3.97 -6.70
CA MET A 29 -10.94 -2.51 -6.80
C MET A 29 -11.17 -1.83 -5.45
N LEU A 30 -12.02 -2.41 -4.60
CA LEU A 30 -12.24 -1.91 -3.25
C LEU A 30 -10.97 -2.04 -2.38
N LEU A 31 -10.29 -3.19 -2.44
CA LEU A 31 -9.05 -3.42 -1.69
C LEU A 31 -7.91 -2.50 -2.16
N TRP A 32 -7.77 -2.31 -3.48
CA TRP A 32 -6.83 -1.33 -4.02
C TRP A 32 -7.19 0.10 -3.68
N ALA A 33 -8.48 0.46 -3.63
CA ALA A 33 -8.92 1.77 -3.15
C ALA A 33 -8.50 2.03 -1.70
N TRP A 34 -8.68 1.03 -0.82
CA TRP A 34 -8.24 1.10 0.57
C TRP A 34 -6.71 1.18 0.71
N SER A 35 -5.95 0.52 -0.15
CA SER A 35 -4.49 0.67 -0.20
C SER A 35 -4.08 2.11 -0.57
N LEU A 36 -4.70 2.71 -1.60
CA LEU A 36 -4.43 4.13 -1.94
C LEU A 36 -4.92 5.10 -0.86
N ALA A 37 -6.02 4.78 -0.16
CA ALA A 37 -6.46 5.55 1.00
C ALA A 37 -5.44 5.48 2.14
N ALA A 38 -4.83 4.31 2.38
CA ALA A 38 -3.75 4.16 3.35
C ALA A 38 -2.52 4.99 2.95
N TYR A 39 -2.13 5.04 1.67
CA TYR A 39 -1.10 5.97 1.20
C TYR A 39 -1.45 7.43 1.49
N ALA A 40 -2.71 7.84 1.26
CA ALA A 40 -3.16 9.18 1.53
C ALA A 40 -3.06 9.54 3.02
N VAL A 41 -3.48 8.62 3.90
CA VAL A 41 -3.37 8.79 5.35
C VAL A 41 -1.90 8.84 5.80
N ALA A 42 -1.04 7.97 5.25
CA ALA A 42 0.38 7.98 5.56
C ALA A 42 1.05 9.31 5.16
N ALA A 43 0.78 9.79 3.94
CA ALA A 43 1.29 11.07 3.47
C ALA A 43 0.70 12.25 4.27
N GLY A 44 -0.57 12.18 4.67
CA GLY A 44 -1.19 13.16 5.55
C GLY A 44 -0.55 13.20 6.93
N ALA A 45 -0.18 12.04 7.48
CA ALA A 45 0.55 11.96 8.75
C ALA A 45 1.99 12.51 8.63
N ILE A 46 2.67 12.28 7.50
CA ILE A 46 3.95 12.95 7.22
C ILE A 46 3.76 14.46 7.16
N ALA A 47 2.77 14.95 6.43
CA ALA A 47 2.49 16.38 6.34
C ALA A 47 2.20 17.00 7.71
N TRP A 48 1.43 16.29 8.55
CA TRP A 48 1.15 16.69 9.92
C TRP A 48 2.43 16.73 10.78
N GLY A 49 3.23 15.67 10.79
CA GLY A 49 4.48 15.61 11.55
C GLY A 49 5.50 16.66 11.12
N GLU A 50 5.63 16.92 9.81
CA GLU A 50 6.54 17.96 9.30
C GLU A 50 6.04 19.39 9.56
N ALA A 51 4.73 19.61 9.66
CA ALA A 51 4.15 20.94 9.89
C ALA A 51 4.01 21.29 11.38
N ALA A 52 3.71 20.31 12.23
CA ALA A 52 3.39 20.51 13.64
C ALA A 52 4.40 19.85 14.60
N GLN A 53 5.53 19.37 14.06
CA GLN A 53 6.49 18.48 14.72
C GLN A 53 5.92 17.08 14.97
N TRP A 54 6.79 16.08 14.90
CA TRP A 54 6.38 14.70 15.11
C TRP A 54 6.03 14.44 16.58
N ASP A 55 4.99 13.65 16.78
CA ASP A 55 4.60 13.12 18.07
C ASP A 55 4.17 11.64 17.95
N GLY A 56 3.87 11.02 19.08
CA GLY A 56 3.43 9.63 19.11
C GLY A 56 2.14 9.37 18.34
N ARG A 57 1.27 10.37 18.15
CA ARG A 57 -0.01 10.23 17.44
C ARG A 57 0.21 10.22 15.94
N ALA A 58 0.92 11.22 15.41
CA ALA A 58 1.31 11.29 14.01
C ALA A 58 2.11 10.06 13.60
N PHE A 59 3.07 9.63 14.44
CA PHE A 59 3.84 8.42 14.21
C PHE A 59 2.96 7.16 14.12
N ARG A 60 2.01 6.96 15.04
CA ARG A 60 1.08 5.81 15.00
C ARG A 60 0.24 5.80 13.73
N VAL A 61 -0.29 6.95 13.32
CA VAL A 61 -1.11 7.05 12.10
C VAL A 61 -0.26 6.75 10.86
N TYR A 62 0.92 7.34 10.76
CA TYR A 62 1.88 7.07 9.70
C TYR A 62 2.25 5.58 9.64
N TYR A 63 2.58 4.99 10.78
CA TYR A 63 3.01 3.59 10.87
C TYR A 63 1.87 2.62 10.54
N ALA A 64 0.67 2.86 11.05
CA ALA A 64 -0.51 2.06 10.74
C ALA A 64 -0.79 2.06 9.24
N ALA A 65 -0.86 3.24 8.65
CA ALA A 65 -1.25 3.40 7.26
C ALA A 65 -0.14 2.94 6.30
N GLY A 66 1.07 3.47 6.46
CA GLY A 66 2.20 3.20 5.58
C GLY A 66 2.80 1.81 5.80
N ALA A 67 3.20 1.49 7.03
CA ALA A 67 3.94 0.27 7.31
C ALA A 67 3.05 -0.96 7.49
N LEU A 68 1.85 -0.83 8.05
CA LEU A 68 1.01 -2.01 8.32
C LEU A 68 -0.04 -2.26 7.24
N LEU A 69 -0.71 -1.24 6.69
CA LEU A 69 -1.89 -1.47 5.86
C LEU A 69 -1.62 -1.47 4.36
N THR A 70 -0.73 -0.61 3.87
CA THR A 70 -0.63 -0.28 2.44
C THR A 70 -0.30 -1.49 1.56
N ALA A 71 0.84 -2.16 1.78
CA ALA A 71 1.26 -3.30 0.98
C ALA A 71 0.36 -4.55 1.15
N PRO A 72 -0.12 -4.88 2.37
CA PRO A 72 -1.06 -5.99 2.56
C PRO A 72 -2.38 -5.81 1.83
N LEU A 73 -2.98 -4.60 1.89
CA LEU A 73 -4.21 -4.30 1.15
C LEU A 73 -3.98 -4.35 -0.36
N LEU A 74 -2.81 -3.88 -0.82
CA LEU A 74 -2.42 -3.95 -2.22
C LEU A 74 -2.32 -5.42 -2.70
N GLY A 75 -1.62 -6.25 -1.93
CA GLY A 75 -1.50 -7.69 -2.18
C GLY A 75 -2.83 -8.42 -2.12
N ALA A 76 -3.68 -8.10 -1.15
CA ALA A 76 -5.02 -8.67 -1.06
C ALA A 76 -5.88 -8.32 -2.27
N GLY A 77 -5.81 -7.08 -2.76
CA GLY A 77 -6.48 -6.70 -4.01
C GLY A 77 -5.98 -7.50 -5.21
N SER A 78 -4.67 -7.75 -5.30
CA SER A 78 -4.08 -8.59 -6.35
C SER A 78 -4.52 -10.05 -6.25
N LEU A 79 -4.60 -10.61 -5.04
CA LEU A 79 -5.11 -11.97 -4.81
C LEU A 79 -6.60 -12.08 -5.14
N ALA A 80 -7.39 -11.06 -4.80
CA ALA A 80 -8.79 -10.97 -5.19
C ALA A 80 -8.96 -10.87 -6.71
N LEU A 81 -8.08 -10.14 -7.41
CA LEU A 81 -8.04 -10.10 -8.88
C LEU A 81 -7.76 -11.49 -9.46
N ALA A 82 -6.85 -12.25 -8.83
CA ALA A 82 -6.52 -13.63 -9.22
C ALA A 82 -7.61 -14.66 -8.86
N GLY A 83 -8.77 -14.23 -8.33
CA GLY A 83 -9.91 -15.09 -8.02
C GLY A 83 -9.87 -15.74 -6.62
N MET A 84 -8.97 -15.31 -5.73
CA MET A 84 -8.86 -15.88 -4.39
C MET A 84 -10.01 -15.41 -3.49
N ARG A 85 -11.01 -16.28 -3.29
CA ARG A 85 -12.28 -15.96 -2.59
C ARG A 85 -12.11 -15.41 -1.18
N ARG A 86 -11.07 -15.83 -0.44
CA ARG A 86 -10.83 -15.41 0.95
C ARG A 86 -10.05 -14.10 1.08
N ALA A 87 -9.54 -13.53 -0.01
CA ALA A 87 -8.68 -12.35 0.05
C ALA A 87 -9.32 -11.16 0.79
N GLY A 88 -10.62 -10.91 0.56
CA GLY A 88 -11.35 -9.83 1.25
C GLY A 88 -11.49 -10.08 2.75
N ALA A 89 -11.86 -11.29 3.16
CA ALA A 89 -12.00 -11.64 4.58
C ALA A 89 -10.65 -11.61 5.32
N THR A 90 -9.60 -12.14 4.69
CA THR A 90 -8.24 -12.08 5.24
C THR A 90 -7.75 -10.63 5.36
N ALA A 91 -8.01 -9.78 4.36
CA ALA A 91 -7.67 -8.37 4.41
C ALA A 91 -8.39 -7.62 5.53
N LEU A 92 -9.68 -7.91 5.74
CA LEU A 92 -10.46 -7.31 6.81
C LEU A 92 -9.92 -7.72 8.19
N ALA A 93 -9.70 -9.03 8.40
CA ALA A 93 -9.14 -9.54 9.64
C ALA A 93 -7.75 -8.94 9.94
N TYR A 94 -6.89 -8.90 8.92
CA TYR A 94 -5.57 -8.29 9.04
C TYR A 94 -5.65 -6.78 9.31
N THR A 95 -6.58 -6.06 8.68
CA THR A 95 -6.80 -4.63 8.95
C THR A 95 -7.17 -4.40 10.42
N GLY A 96 -8.06 -5.22 10.97
CA GLY A 96 -8.40 -5.17 12.40
C GLY A 96 -7.19 -5.42 13.30
N LEU A 97 -6.37 -6.43 12.99
CA LEU A 97 -5.12 -6.71 13.70
C LEU A 97 -4.13 -5.53 13.63
N ALA A 98 -3.91 -4.98 12.43
CA ALA A 98 -2.99 -3.86 12.20
C ALA A 98 -3.40 -2.60 12.97
N ILE A 99 -4.70 -2.28 13.00
CA ILE A 99 -5.25 -1.19 13.80
C ILE A 99 -5.05 -1.48 15.29
N GLY A 100 -5.38 -2.69 15.75
CA GLY A 100 -5.19 -3.12 17.14
C GLY A 100 -3.73 -2.98 17.60
N ILE A 101 -2.77 -3.44 16.79
CA ILE A 101 -1.34 -3.28 17.05
C ILE A 101 -0.95 -1.80 17.14
N SER A 102 -1.44 -0.98 16.21
CA SER A 102 -1.08 0.45 16.15
C SER A 102 -1.63 1.25 17.34
N LEU A 103 -2.79 0.84 17.88
CA LEU A 103 -3.37 1.41 19.09
C LEU A 103 -2.66 0.90 20.36
N ALA A 104 -2.32 -0.39 20.41
CA ALA A 104 -1.73 -1.01 21.59
C ALA A 104 -0.22 -0.81 21.73
N MET A 105 0.52 -0.59 20.63
CA MET A 105 1.98 -0.56 20.67
C MET A 105 2.47 0.59 21.56
N PRO A 106 3.37 0.32 22.54
CA PRO A 106 4.07 1.37 23.26
C PRO A 106 4.98 2.14 22.31
N VAL A 107 4.96 3.46 22.41
CA VAL A 107 5.79 4.37 21.62
C VAL A 107 6.65 5.15 22.59
N HIS A 108 7.97 5.10 22.40
CA HIS A 108 8.94 5.69 23.32
C HIS A 108 9.87 6.66 22.59
N GLY A 109 10.75 7.33 23.33
CA GLY A 109 11.77 8.22 22.77
C GLY A 109 11.27 9.62 22.46
N ALA A 110 12.20 10.49 22.09
CA ALA A 110 11.93 11.85 21.69
C ALA A 110 11.78 11.94 20.17
N PHE A 111 10.77 12.67 19.71
CA PHE A 111 10.52 12.87 18.29
C PHE A 111 11.30 14.07 17.77
N ALA A 112 11.86 13.92 16.56
CA ALA A 112 12.53 15.02 15.87
C ALA A 112 11.50 16.07 15.41
N ALA A 113 11.95 17.32 15.28
CA ALA A 113 11.12 18.39 14.73
C ALA A 113 10.79 18.15 13.24
N HIS A 114 11.70 17.52 12.50
CA HIS A 114 11.61 17.26 11.07
C HIS A 114 12.21 15.90 10.73
N GLY A 115 11.80 15.35 9.59
CA GLY A 115 12.19 14.04 9.12
C GLY A 115 11.32 12.93 9.71
N ILE A 116 11.08 11.88 8.91
CA ILE A 116 10.27 10.75 9.33
C ILE A 116 10.98 10.01 10.47
N PRO A 117 10.35 9.87 11.65
CA PRO A 117 10.97 9.20 12.80
C PRO A 117 11.28 7.73 12.49
N PRO A 118 12.52 7.27 12.71
CA PRO A 118 12.89 5.89 12.44
C PRO A 118 12.15 4.93 13.37
N ALA A 119 11.48 3.92 12.81
CA ALA A 119 10.65 3.02 13.62
C ALA A 119 11.44 2.25 14.68
N GLN A 120 12.72 1.93 14.44
CA GLN A 120 13.56 1.23 15.41
C GLN A 120 13.85 2.04 16.68
N ASP A 121 13.78 3.37 16.62
CA ASP A 121 14.07 4.24 17.76
C ASP A 121 12.85 4.40 18.68
N HIS A 122 11.65 4.16 18.12
CA HIS A 122 10.37 4.39 18.80
C HIS A 122 9.60 3.11 19.14
N LEU A 123 9.91 2.00 18.48
CA LEU A 123 9.21 0.72 18.62
C LEU A 123 10.16 -0.44 18.90
N ALA A 124 9.76 -1.28 19.85
CA ALA A 124 10.32 -2.61 20.02
C ALA A 124 10.13 -3.43 18.73
N PHE A 125 11.03 -4.40 18.51
CA PHE A 125 10.97 -5.24 17.32
C PHE A 125 9.65 -6.03 17.21
N ALA A 126 9.23 -6.67 18.30
CA ALA A 126 7.97 -7.39 18.35
C ALA A 126 6.95 -6.69 19.29
N PRO A 127 5.66 -6.68 18.95
CA PRO A 127 5.06 -7.30 17.76
C PRO A 127 5.05 -6.39 16.51
N ALA A 128 5.09 -5.07 16.69
CA ALA A 128 4.74 -4.11 15.63
C ALA A 128 5.66 -4.17 14.39
N ARG A 129 6.99 -4.10 14.60
CA ARG A 129 7.96 -4.10 13.49
C ARG A 129 8.03 -5.45 12.79
N LEU A 130 7.99 -6.55 13.53
CA LEU A 130 7.94 -7.89 12.95
C LEU A 130 6.71 -8.05 12.04
N VAL A 131 5.52 -7.67 12.50
CA VAL A 131 4.29 -7.76 11.70
C VAL A 131 4.38 -6.86 10.47
N ALA A 132 4.86 -5.62 10.61
CA ALA A 132 5.05 -4.74 9.46
C ALA A 132 5.98 -5.36 8.41
N ILE A 133 7.14 -5.91 8.81
CA ILE A 133 8.09 -6.55 7.90
C ILE A 133 7.43 -7.73 7.18
N VAL A 134 6.84 -8.66 7.93
CA VAL A 134 6.22 -9.86 7.35
C VAL A 134 5.09 -9.48 6.41
N ALA A 135 4.22 -8.55 6.81
CA ALA A 135 3.08 -8.16 6.02
C ALA A 135 3.47 -7.39 4.75
N ASN A 136 4.52 -6.54 4.79
CA ASN A 136 5.05 -5.89 3.59
C ASN A 136 5.64 -6.91 2.62
N VAL A 137 6.41 -7.88 3.11
CA VAL A 137 7.00 -8.94 2.28
C VAL A 137 5.89 -9.76 1.61
N VAL A 138 4.93 -10.27 2.40
CA VAL A 138 3.82 -11.08 1.88
C VAL A 138 2.94 -10.29 0.92
N GLY A 139 2.56 -9.06 1.29
CA GLY A 139 1.73 -8.18 0.48
C GLY A 139 2.40 -7.84 -0.86
N THR A 140 3.66 -7.42 -0.82
CA THR A 140 4.42 -7.08 -2.03
C THR A 140 4.65 -8.30 -2.92
N ALA A 141 5.00 -9.45 -2.34
CA ALA A 141 5.16 -10.69 -3.08
C ALA A 141 3.87 -11.10 -3.78
N ALA A 142 2.71 -10.99 -3.11
CA ALA A 142 1.42 -11.28 -3.72
C ALA A 142 1.13 -10.38 -4.94
N VAL A 143 1.47 -9.08 -4.87
CA VAL A 143 1.34 -8.16 -6.00
C VAL A 143 2.23 -8.59 -7.16
N VAL A 144 3.52 -8.78 -6.90
CA VAL A 144 4.51 -9.09 -7.95
C VAL A 144 4.20 -10.44 -8.60
N VAL A 145 3.89 -11.47 -7.81
CA VAL A 145 3.56 -12.79 -8.34
C VAL A 145 2.31 -12.74 -9.22
N VAL A 146 1.24 -12.06 -8.79
CA VAL A 146 0.02 -11.92 -9.60
C VAL A 146 0.29 -11.12 -10.87
N ALA A 147 1.05 -10.02 -10.77
CA ALA A 147 1.42 -9.18 -11.91
C ALA A 147 2.23 -9.97 -12.96
N LEU A 148 3.21 -10.78 -12.52
CA LEU A 148 4.00 -11.62 -13.42
C LEU A 148 3.14 -12.72 -14.06
N ARG A 149 2.30 -13.41 -13.28
CA ARG A 149 1.42 -14.48 -13.78
C ARG A 149 0.41 -13.98 -14.81
N THR A 150 -0.04 -12.73 -14.68
CA THR A 150 -1.06 -12.15 -15.57
C THR A 150 -0.48 -11.19 -16.61
N LEU A 151 0.86 -11.09 -16.72
CA LEU A 151 1.55 -10.10 -17.55
C LEU A 151 1.12 -10.15 -19.02
N ARG A 152 0.91 -11.35 -19.59
CA ARG A 152 0.46 -11.48 -20.99
C ARG A 152 -0.96 -10.96 -21.22
N ALA A 153 -1.83 -11.06 -20.21
CA ALA A 153 -3.22 -10.62 -20.30
C ALA A 153 -3.37 -9.11 -20.04
N ARG A 154 -2.50 -8.54 -19.20
CA ARG A 154 -2.51 -7.12 -18.80
C ARG A 154 -1.09 -6.53 -18.77
N PRO A 155 -0.39 -6.46 -19.92
CA PRO A 155 1.03 -6.10 -19.95
C PRO A 155 1.27 -4.68 -19.41
N LEU A 156 0.51 -3.71 -19.91
CA LEU A 156 0.61 -2.33 -19.44
C LEU A 156 0.20 -2.21 -17.96
N GLY A 157 -0.95 -2.77 -17.59
CA GLY A 157 -1.47 -2.69 -16.23
C GLY A 157 -0.50 -3.25 -15.20
N ASN A 158 0.04 -4.45 -15.46
CA ASN A 158 0.94 -5.12 -14.53
C ASN A 158 2.32 -4.47 -14.49
N THR A 159 2.82 -3.96 -15.62
CA THR A 159 4.08 -3.19 -15.64
C THR A 159 3.96 -1.93 -14.78
N LEU A 160 2.88 -1.17 -14.94
CA LEU A 160 2.61 0.03 -14.14
C LEU A 160 2.45 -0.30 -12.65
N VAL A 161 1.80 -1.42 -12.30
CA VAL A 161 1.70 -1.86 -10.90
C VAL A 161 3.07 -2.18 -10.32
N VAL A 162 3.91 -2.94 -11.02
CA VAL A 162 5.27 -3.28 -10.57
C VAL A 162 6.13 -2.03 -10.43
N LEU A 163 6.06 -1.11 -11.40
CA LEU A 163 6.75 0.18 -11.32
C LEU A 163 6.23 1.03 -10.16
N GLY A 164 4.93 1.01 -9.88
CA GLY A 164 4.34 1.73 -8.75
C GLY A 164 4.81 1.18 -7.40
N VAL A 165 4.89 -0.14 -7.26
CA VAL A 165 5.48 -0.81 -6.09
C VAL A 165 6.95 -0.43 -5.95
N ALA A 166 7.71 -0.48 -7.06
CA ALA A 166 9.13 -0.11 -7.05
C ALA A 166 9.35 1.36 -6.68
N ALA A 167 8.51 2.29 -7.19
CA ALA A 167 8.57 3.70 -6.85
C ALA A 167 8.26 3.96 -5.37
N ALA A 168 7.28 3.25 -4.81
CA ALA A 168 6.97 3.34 -3.38
C ALA A 168 8.11 2.77 -2.52
N ALA A 169 8.65 1.60 -2.89
CA ALA A 169 9.77 0.98 -2.19
C ALA A 169 11.03 1.84 -2.26
N ALA A 170 11.31 2.43 -3.42
CA ALA A 170 12.40 3.39 -3.59
C ALA A 170 12.16 4.63 -2.72
N GLY A 171 10.94 5.16 -2.66
CA GLY A 171 10.60 6.27 -1.75
C GLY A 171 10.77 5.93 -0.27
N SER A 172 10.52 4.67 0.13
CA SER A 172 10.75 4.18 1.49
C SER A 172 12.22 3.90 1.79
N GLY A 173 13.00 3.40 0.83
CA GLY A 173 14.45 3.22 0.98
C GLY A 173 15.21 4.55 0.93
N LEU A 174 14.76 5.45 0.08
CA LEU A 174 15.16 6.86 0.03
C LEU A 174 14.49 7.69 1.15
N ALA A 175 13.62 7.13 1.99
CA ALA A 175 13.16 7.83 3.18
C ALA A 175 14.30 8.08 4.17
N GLY A 176 15.45 7.39 4.01
CA GLY A 176 16.73 7.80 4.60
C GLY A 176 17.23 9.20 4.15
N LEU A 177 16.63 9.79 3.12
CA LEU A 177 16.82 11.17 2.67
C LEU A 177 15.77 12.15 3.24
N GLY A 178 14.84 11.69 4.08
CA GLY A 178 13.83 12.51 4.75
C GLY A 178 12.42 12.45 4.16
N ALA A 179 11.54 13.31 4.67
CA ALA A 179 10.10 13.30 4.40
C ALA A 179 9.75 13.61 2.93
N GLY A 180 10.53 14.46 2.27
CA GLY A 180 10.35 14.77 0.84
C GLY A 180 10.48 13.54 -0.08
N GLY A 181 11.47 12.67 0.14
CA GLY A 181 11.68 11.47 -0.66
C GLY A 181 10.52 10.47 -0.54
N ALA A 182 10.02 10.28 0.68
CA ALA A 182 8.84 9.46 0.93
C ALA A 182 7.58 10.04 0.27
N ALA A 183 7.38 11.36 0.34
CA ALA A 183 6.24 12.03 -0.31
C ALA A 183 6.25 11.83 -1.84
N ILE A 184 7.42 11.98 -2.48
CA ILE A 184 7.58 11.76 -3.92
C ILE A 184 7.29 10.28 -4.28
N GLY A 185 7.83 9.34 -3.51
CA GLY A 185 7.57 7.91 -3.72
C GLY A 185 6.10 7.54 -3.58
N ILE A 186 5.40 8.10 -2.58
CA ILE A 186 3.96 7.90 -2.41
C ILE A 186 3.18 8.50 -3.59
N ALA A 187 3.51 9.71 -4.03
CA ALA A 187 2.83 10.35 -5.16
C ALA A 187 3.03 9.57 -6.46
N ALA A 188 4.28 9.29 -6.82
CA ALA A 188 4.63 8.53 -8.02
C ALA A 188 4.05 7.10 -7.98
N GLY A 189 4.22 6.41 -6.84
CA GLY A 189 3.67 5.09 -6.61
C GLY A 189 2.15 5.07 -6.74
N SER A 190 1.43 6.02 -6.12
CA SER A 190 -0.03 6.10 -6.20
C SER A 190 -0.54 6.33 -7.62
N VAL A 191 0.13 7.19 -8.39
CA VAL A 191 -0.22 7.47 -9.80
C VAL A 191 -0.02 6.23 -10.67
N LEU A 192 1.15 5.58 -10.55
CA LEU A 192 1.49 4.38 -11.31
C LEU A 192 0.58 3.20 -10.96
N LEU A 193 0.34 2.97 -9.67
CA LEU A 193 -0.58 1.95 -9.18
C LEU A 193 -1.99 2.18 -9.71
N TYR A 194 -2.54 3.39 -9.55
CA TYR A 194 -3.85 3.73 -10.07
C TYR A 194 -3.96 3.48 -11.58
N ALA A 195 -2.99 3.99 -12.35
CA ALA A 195 -2.93 3.81 -13.79
C ALA A 195 -2.89 2.32 -14.15
N GLY A 196 -2.11 1.52 -13.44
CA GLY A 196 -2.03 0.08 -13.61
C GLY A 196 -3.34 -0.65 -13.31
N PHE A 197 -4.04 -0.28 -12.24
CA PHE A 197 -5.33 -0.89 -11.88
C PHE A 197 -6.40 -0.65 -12.94
N VAL A 198 -6.47 0.56 -13.50
CA VAL A 198 -7.51 0.95 -14.46
C VAL A 198 -7.11 0.70 -15.92
N ALA A 199 -5.87 0.31 -16.18
CA ALA A 199 -5.40 0.00 -17.53
C ALA A 199 -6.24 -1.13 -18.16
N PRO A 200 -6.68 -0.97 -19.43
CA PRO A 200 -7.39 -2.02 -20.14
C PRO A 200 -6.59 -3.32 -20.20
N ALA A 201 -7.28 -4.45 -20.15
CA ALA A 201 -6.68 -5.73 -20.52
C ALA A 201 -6.62 -5.83 -22.05
N THR A 202 -5.49 -6.26 -22.62
CA THR A 202 -5.29 -6.34 -24.07
C THR A 202 -5.82 -7.64 -24.69
N PHE A 203 -6.80 -8.32 -24.07
CA PHE A 203 -7.36 -9.55 -24.64
C PHE A 203 -8.90 -9.58 -24.64
N SER A 204 -9.45 -9.57 -25.85
CA SER A 204 -10.80 -10.05 -26.20
C SER A 204 -10.92 -11.56 -25.92
N GLY A 205 -12.02 -11.97 -25.27
CA GLY A 205 -12.67 -13.28 -25.38
C GLY A 205 -11.84 -14.54 -25.06
N GLY A 206 -12.08 -15.15 -23.89
CA GLY A 206 -12.02 -16.62 -23.74
C GLY A 206 -10.91 -17.24 -22.87
N PHE A 207 -9.79 -16.57 -22.59
CA PHE A 207 -8.63 -17.26 -22.01
C PHE A 207 -8.62 -17.41 -20.48
N ILE A 208 -9.35 -16.57 -19.73
CA ILE A 208 -9.35 -16.61 -18.26
C ILE A 208 -10.11 -17.84 -17.72
N HIS A 209 -11.11 -18.34 -18.46
CA HIS A 209 -11.83 -19.53 -18.04
C HIS A 209 -10.95 -20.79 -18.11
N THR A 210 -10.00 -20.85 -19.05
CA THR A 210 -9.18 -22.05 -19.33
C THR A 210 -8.01 -22.23 -18.38
N LEU A 211 -7.45 -21.16 -17.82
CA LEU A 211 -6.30 -21.24 -16.90
C LEU A 211 -6.69 -21.60 -15.45
N LEU A 212 -7.94 -21.38 -15.05
CA LEU A 212 -8.43 -21.70 -13.70
C LEU A 212 -9.27 -22.99 -13.63
N THR A 213 -9.66 -23.57 -14.78
CA THR A 213 -10.48 -24.80 -14.84
C THR A 213 -9.69 -26.05 -15.23
N ARG A 214 -8.38 -25.97 -15.47
CA ARG A 214 -7.54 -27.18 -15.56
C ARG A 214 -7.32 -27.77 -14.17
N SER A 215 -8.38 -28.40 -13.65
CA SER A 215 -8.27 -29.50 -12.71
C SER A 215 -7.50 -30.63 -13.41
N PRO A 216 -6.38 -31.12 -12.85
CA PRO A 216 -5.84 -32.38 -13.29
C PRO A 216 -6.75 -33.48 -12.75
N LEU A 217 -7.76 -33.87 -13.55
CA LEU A 217 -8.36 -35.19 -13.37
C LEU A 217 -7.40 -36.21 -13.98
N ARG A 218 -6.58 -36.81 -13.12
CA ARG A 218 -6.35 -38.25 -12.99
C ARG A 218 -5.52 -38.51 -11.73
#